data_AF-A0A1Y0ED00-F1
#
_entry.id   AF-A0A1Y0ED00-F1
#
_cell.length_a   1.000
_cell.length_b   1.000
_cell.length_c   1.000
_cell.angle_alpha   90.00
_cell.angle_beta   90.00
_cell.angle_gamma   90.00
#
_symmetry.space_group_name_H-M   'P 1'
#
loop_
_entity.id
_entity.type
_entity.pdbx_description
1 polymer ?
#
loop_
_entity_poly.entity_id
_entity_poly.type
_entity_poly.pdbx_seq_one_letter_code
_entity_poly.pdbx_strand_id
1 'polypeptide(L)'
;MLRGRAGAVGAAFNLGEMSVTRASIRLADGPVGHGYVQGRDRTHALQTALIDALMQTDAAGQVDRAILSPLRDAAAARKATRAAKAAATKVDFFTMARGED
;
A
#
# COMPACT_ATOMS: atom_id res chain seq x y z
N MET A 1 16.35 4.33 5.21
CA MET A 1 16.28 3.80 6.59
C MET A 1 14.82 3.74 7.02
N LEU A 2 14.42 2.65 7.68
CA LEU A 2 13.14 2.56 8.35
C LEU A 2 13.25 3.24 9.72
N ARG A 3 12.15 3.84 10.20
CA ARG A 3 12.09 4.43 11.53
C ARG A 3 10.99 3.78 12.36
N GLY A 4 11.37 3.33 13.55
CA GLY A 4 10.44 2.89 14.59
C GLY A 4 10.17 4.03 15.58
N ARG A 5 9.21 3.83 16.47
CA ARG A 5 8.95 4.71 17.62
C ARG A 5 8.91 3.91 18.92
N ALA A 6 9.64 4.36 19.93
CA ALA A 6 9.68 3.70 21.24
C ALA A 6 8.26 3.62 21.83
N GLY A 7 7.80 2.44 22.25
CA GLY A 7 6.44 2.25 22.77
C GLY A 7 5.32 2.68 21.81
N ALA A 8 5.55 2.58 20.48
CA ALA A 8 4.66 3.00 19.39
C ALA A 8 4.44 4.52 19.22
N VAL A 9 4.47 5.32 20.29
CA VAL A 9 4.17 6.77 20.24
C VAL A 9 5.34 7.67 20.62
N GLY A 10 6.44 7.11 21.14
CA GLY A 10 7.59 7.87 21.63
C GLY A 10 8.55 8.38 20.54
N ALA A 11 9.79 8.64 20.96
CA ALA A 11 10.85 9.15 20.09
C ALA A 11 11.13 8.20 18.92
N ALA A 12 11.40 8.80 17.75
CA ALA A 12 11.76 8.03 16.56
C ALA A 12 13.20 7.52 16.67
N PHE A 13 13.44 6.31 16.19
CA PHE A 13 14.77 5.71 16.12
C PHE A 13 14.93 4.92 14.82
N ASN A 14 16.17 4.66 14.40
CA ASN A 14 16.43 3.89 13.19
C ASN A 14 16.13 2.41 13.44
N LEU A 15 15.19 1.85 12.67
CA LEU A 15 14.72 0.46 12.74
C LEU A 15 15.22 -0.31 11.51
N GLY A 16 16.52 -0.17 11.22
CA GLY A 16 17.17 -0.84 10.10
C GLY A 16 16.85 -0.25 8.72
N GLU A 17 17.01 -1.08 7.70
CA GLU A 17 16.98 -0.69 6.30
C GLU A 17 16.11 -1.62 5.46
N MET A 18 15.64 -1.09 4.34
CA MET A 18 14.83 -1.80 3.36
C MET A 18 15.30 -1.40 1.97
N SER A 19 15.45 -2.39 1.09
CA SER A 19 15.72 -2.12 -0.32
C SER A 19 14.54 -1.38 -0.95
N VAL A 20 14.84 -0.34 -1.71
CA VAL A 20 13.88 0.46 -2.48
C VAL A 20 14.43 0.61 -3.89
N THR A 21 13.59 0.38 -4.88
CA THR A 21 13.91 0.65 -6.28
C THR A 21 13.16 1.88 -6.73
N ARG A 22 13.88 2.80 -7.37
CA ARG A 22 13.34 4.06 -7.89
C ARG A 22 13.46 4.07 -9.41
N ALA A 23 12.43 4.57 -10.09
CA ALA A 23 12.48 4.97 -11.48
C ALA A 23 11.91 6.38 -11.65
N SER A 24 12.44 7.14 -12.61
CA SER A 24 11.91 8.43 -13.03
C SER A 24 11.91 8.45 -14.56
N ILE A 25 10.77 8.81 -15.17
CA ILE A 25 10.61 8.86 -16.63
C ILE A 25 10.01 10.19 -17.05
N ARG A 26 10.16 10.52 -18.33
CA ARG A 26 9.46 11.63 -18.99
C ARG A 26 8.77 11.08 -20.22
N LEU A 27 7.47 11.30 -20.35
CA LEU A 27 6.73 10.97 -21.57
C LEU A 27 7.06 11.97 -22.67
N ALA A 28 6.83 11.58 -23.93
CA ALA A 28 7.18 12.41 -25.09
C ALA A 28 6.42 13.76 -25.10
N ASP A 29 5.21 13.79 -24.55
CA ASP A 29 4.35 14.96 -24.37
C ASP A 29 4.72 15.82 -23.16
N GLY A 30 5.73 15.44 -22.38
CA GLY A 30 6.31 16.24 -21.29
C GLY A 30 6.08 15.79 -19.83
N PRO A 31 4.98 15.11 -19.46
CA PRO A 31 4.75 14.64 -18.09
C PRO A 31 5.90 13.82 -17.54
N VAL A 32 6.23 14.06 -16.27
CA VAL A 32 7.30 13.38 -15.56
C VAL A 32 6.69 12.51 -14.48
N GLY A 33 7.02 11.23 -14.52
CA GLY A 33 6.52 10.25 -13.57
C GLY A 33 7.62 9.70 -12.68
N HIS A 34 7.25 9.36 -11.46
CA HIS A 34 8.15 8.85 -10.43
C HIS A 34 7.57 7.59 -9.79
N GLY A 35 8.40 6.54 -9.72
CA GLY A 35 8.06 5.28 -9.08
C GLY A 35 9.06 4.96 -7.98
N TYR A 36 8.56 4.70 -6.78
CA TYR A 36 9.32 4.16 -5.66
C TYR A 36 8.63 2.91 -5.16
N VAL A 37 9.30 1.77 -5.26
CA VAL A 37 8.74 0.48 -4.85
C VAL A 37 9.66 -0.18 -3.83
N GLN A 38 9.05 -0.82 -2.84
CA GLN A 38 9.78 -1.69 -1.92
C GLN A 38 10.39 -2.87 -2.70
N GLY A 39 11.64 -3.21 -2.38
CA GLY A 39 12.35 -4.32 -2.98
C GLY A 39 13.29 -3.87 -4.10
N ARG A 40 13.57 -4.81 -5.00
CA ARG A 40 14.61 -4.72 -6.03
C ARG A 40 14.07 -4.84 -7.46
N ASP A 41 12.75 -4.82 -7.63
CA ASP A 41 12.11 -4.98 -8.93
C ASP A 41 12.12 -3.66 -9.70
N ARG A 42 12.95 -3.61 -10.74
CA ARG A 42 13.11 -2.44 -11.62
C ARG A 42 11.94 -2.28 -12.58
N THR A 43 11.35 -3.38 -13.04
CA THR A 43 10.19 -3.35 -13.93
C THR A 43 8.99 -2.77 -13.20
N HIS A 44 8.77 -3.20 -11.95
CA HIS A 44 7.72 -2.65 -11.12
C HIS A 44 7.92 -1.15 -10.88
N ALA A 45 9.14 -0.70 -10.51
CA ALA A 45 9.42 0.72 -10.33
C ALA A 45 9.15 1.54 -11.60
N LEU A 46 9.54 1.02 -12.77
CA LEU A 46 9.29 1.65 -14.07
C LEU A 46 7.80 1.74 -14.39
N GLN A 47 7.05 0.65 -14.18
CA GLN A 47 5.60 0.63 -14.37
C GLN A 47 4.90 1.64 -13.46
N THR A 48 5.31 1.75 -12.20
CA THR A 48 4.79 2.77 -11.29
C THR A 48 5.09 4.19 -11.80
N ALA A 49 6.31 4.44 -12.28
CA ALA A 49 6.67 5.74 -12.84
C ALA A 49 5.87 6.07 -14.12
N LEU A 50 5.60 5.09 -14.98
CA LEU A 50 4.77 5.28 -16.17
C LEU A 50 3.32 5.58 -15.80
N ILE A 51 2.74 4.83 -14.86
CA ILE A 51 1.39 5.06 -14.37
C ILE A 51 1.28 6.47 -13.76
N ASP A 52 2.26 6.88 -12.95
CA ASP A 52 2.31 8.23 -12.37
C ASP A 52 2.33 9.34 -13.44
N ALA A 53 3.13 9.17 -14.50
CA ALA A 53 3.13 10.13 -15.61
C ALA A 53 1.82 10.14 -16.41
N LEU A 54 1.26 8.96 -16.71
CA LEU A 54 0.00 8.84 -17.47
C LEU A 54 -1.20 9.40 -16.70
N MET A 55 -1.16 9.36 -15.36
CA MET A 55 -2.19 9.96 -14.52
C MET A 55 -2.19 11.50 -14.57
N GLN A 56 -1.17 12.13 -15.17
CA GLN A 56 -1.08 13.57 -15.38
C GLN A 56 -1.60 14.00 -16.76
N THR A 57 -2.08 13.08 -17.59
CA THR A 57 -2.60 13.35 -18.94
C THR A 57 -4.08 13.01 -19.04
N ASP A 58 -4.67 13.24 -20.21
CA ASP A 58 -6.06 12.85 -20.50
C ASP A 58 -6.31 11.33 -20.40
N ALA A 59 -5.25 10.51 -20.39
CA ALA A 59 -5.35 9.07 -20.20
C ALA A 59 -5.69 8.67 -18.75
N ALA A 60 -5.63 9.59 -17.77
CA ALA A 60 -5.82 9.31 -16.35
C ALA A 60 -7.12 8.55 -16.06
N GLY A 61 -8.23 8.93 -16.70
CA GLY A 61 -9.52 8.25 -16.52
C GLY A 61 -9.52 6.80 -17.00
N GLN A 62 -8.77 6.49 -18.07
CA GLN A 62 -8.62 5.11 -18.56
C GLN A 62 -7.70 4.30 -17.64
N VAL A 63 -6.56 4.88 -17.23
CA VAL A 63 -5.60 4.25 -16.31
C VAL A 63 -6.27 3.92 -14.98
N ASP A 64 -7.06 4.85 -14.43
CA ASP A 64 -7.77 4.60 -13.18
C ASP A 64 -8.76 3.44 -13.31
N ARG A 65 -9.60 3.43 -14.35
CA ARG A 65 -10.60 2.36 -14.55
C ARG A 65 -9.97 1.01 -14.85
N ALA A 66 -8.96 0.96 -15.71
CA ALA A 66 -8.40 -0.30 -16.21
C ALA A 66 -7.34 -0.90 -15.27
N ILE A 67 -6.66 -0.07 -14.46
CA ILE A 67 -5.51 -0.49 -13.67
C ILE A 67 -5.73 -0.20 -12.18
N LEU A 68 -5.90 1.07 -11.80
CA LEU A 68 -5.85 1.45 -10.38
C LEU A 68 -7.08 0.97 -9.60
N SER A 69 -8.28 1.14 -10.13
CA SER A 69 -9.53 0.70 -9.50
C SER A 69 -9.53 -0.81 -9.23
N PRO A 70 -9.27 -1.69 -10.22
CA PRO A 70 -9.15 -3.14 -9.97
C PRO A 70 -8.07 -3.50 -8.94
N LEU A 71 -6.91 -2.83 -8.96
CA LEU A 71 -5.84 -3.07 -8.00
C LEU A 71 -6.23 -2.65 -6.57
N ARG A 72 -6.97 -1.54 -6.42
CA ARG A 72 -7.50 -1.07 -5.13
C ARG A 72 -8.53 -2.06 -4.58
N ASP A 73 -9.45 -2.53 -5.41
CA ASP A 73 -10.47 -3.51 -5.00
C ASP A 73 -9.82 -4.83 -4.56
N ALA A 74 -8.87 -5.32 -5.35
CA ALA A 74 -8.12 -6.53 -5.00
C ALA A 74 -7.31 -6.36 -3.70
N ALA A 75 -6.73 -5.18 -3.45
CA ALA A 75 -6.02 -4.88 -2.21
C ALA A 75 -6.96 -4.82 -1.00
N ALA A 76 -8.13 -4.19 -1.15
CA ALA A 76 -9.16 -4.12 -0.11
C ALA A 76 -9.68 -5.52 0.24
N ALA A 77 -9.99 -6.35 -0.76
CA ALA A 77 -10.44 -7.73 -0.56
C ALA A 77 -9.39 -8.59 0.16
N ARG A 78 -8.11 -8.49 -0.21
CA ARG A 78 -7.00 -9.17 0.48
C ARG A 78 -6.88 -8.71 1.94
N LYS A 79 -6.99 -7.41 2.20
CA LYS A 79 -6.96 -6.83 3.55
C LYS A 79 -8.12 -7.36 4.40
N ALA A 80 -9.34 -7.33 3.87
CA ALA A 80 -10.53 -7.82 4.56
C ALA A 80 -10.41 -9.31 4.88
N THR A 81 -9.97 -10.13 3.91
CA THR A 81 -9.75 -11.57 4.11
C THR A 81 -8.74 -11.84 5.21
N ARG A 82 -7.61 -11.11 5.22
CA ARG A 82 -6.58 -11.26 6.26
C ARG A 82 -7.10 -10.83 7.64
N ALA A 83 -7.87 -9.75 7.70
CA ALA A 83 -8.48 -9.28 8.94
C ALA A 83 -9.49 -10.29 9.51
N ALA A 84 -10.36 -10.85 8.67
CA ALA A 84 -11.32 -11.87 9.08
C ALA A 84 -10.63 -13.14 9.64
N LYS A 85 -9.56 -13.60 8.97
CA LYS A 85 -8.74 -14.72 9.47
C LYS A 85 -8.13 -14.44 10.84
N ALA A 86 -7.63 -13.22 11.07
CA ALA A 86 -7.08 -12.83 12.37
C ALA A 86 -8.16 -12.64 13.45
N ALA A 87 -9.35 -12.15 13.07
CA ALA A 87 -10.46 -12.00 14.00
C ALA A 87 -10.95 -13.35 14.55
N ALA A 88 -10.88 -14.42 13.73
CA ALA A 88 -11.20 -15.78 14.17
C ALA A 88 -10.25 -16.34 15.24
N THR A 89 -9.08 -15.72 15.46
CA THR A 89 -8.15 -16.09 16.54
C THR A 89 -8.24 -15.16 17.75
N LYS A 90 -9.25 -14.27 17.80
CA LYS A 90 -9.45 -13.36 18.93
C LYS A 90 -9.95 -14.15 20.14
N VAL A 91 -9.34 -13.91 21.29
CA VAL A 91 -9.81 -14.43 22.57
C VAL A 91 -10.78 -13.41 23.16
N ASP A 92 -12.04 -13.80 23.31
CA ASP A 92 -13.06 -13.02 24.01
C ASP A 92 -13.15 -13.49 25.46
N PHE A 93 -12.78 -12.62 26.42
CA PHE A 93 -12.76 -12.94 27.86
C PHE A 93 -14.13 -12.87 28.54
N PHE A 94 -15.08 -12.17 27.93
CA PHE A 94 -16.42 -12.00 28.47
C PHE A 94 -17.46 -12.37 27.42
N THR A 95 -18.31 -13.32 27.74
CA THR A 95 -19.56 -13.59 27.04
C THR A 95 -20.70 -13.05 27.88
N MET A 96 -21.56 -12.20 27.30
CA MET A 96 -22.70 -11.60 28.00
C MET A 96 -23.68 -12.70 28.41
N ALA A 97 -23.67 -13.08 29.69
CA ALA A 97 -24.71 -13.91 30.28
C ALA A 97 -25.91 -13.01 30.61
N ARG A 98 -27.10 -13.34 30.09
CA ARG A 98 -28.34 -12.82 30.68
C ARG A 98 -28.40 -13.36 32.11
N GLY A 99 -28.45 -12.47 33.10
CA GLY A 99 -28.66 -12.87 34.49
C GLY A 99 -29.96 -13.66 34.59
N GLU A 100 -29.88 -14.83 35.21
CA GLU A 100 -31.06 -15.51 35.75
C GLU A 100 -31.22 -15.04 37.21
N ASP A 101 -32.47 -14.78 37.58
CA ASP A 101 -32.92 -14.15 38.83
C ASP A 101 -32.38 -14.80 40.13
#